data_AF-A0A1Z4MVN8-F1
#
_entry.id   AF-A0A1Z4MVN8-F1
#
_cell.length_a   1.000
_cell.length_b   1.000
_cell.length_c   1.000
_cell.angle_alpha   90.00
_cell.angle_beta   90.00
_cell.angle_gamma   90.00
#
_symmetry.space_group_name_H-M   'P 1'
#
loop_
_entity.id
_entity.type
_entity.pdbx_description
1 polymer ?
#
loop_
_entity_poly.entity_id
_entity_poly.type
_entity_poly.pdbx_seq_one_letter_code
_entity_poly.pdbx_strand_id
1 'polypeptide(L)'
;MTITTKDRALLEKFIVDNEELEELESKLAQFNIFEAIGVVRQEIRHSNFLAFLLNPSQNHRLDDIFLKRFLKRVLLETEKPKDEKYANISAVDIDIADLKDAEVRREWQNIDILIQSPRHQLVCAIENKVDSGEHSNQLERYREIIENEYRHYRKILIYLTPKGEQPSDENWRIYKYSNVVEILDSISNNYKSTLGTDVYTLITHYSTLIRRQIMNNSEVAELCRKIYFKHKKALDLIFEHRPDLQSEIVTKVYDLLSRDIEKQKFTVILFKSKSIGVDVKEWKNSNLPLYFYLDNNLEYFGIQLGISAGETSIREKLHKFSLSSQTIFKKNTRWSERWITIYQKDILNSTDYKDANVEDLMQKIHNSWDNFIKDDFVKIEKIISENLAQFSP
;
A
#
# COMPACT_ATOMS: atom_id res chain seq x y z
N MET A 1 -3.26 -12.38 32.36
CA MET A 1 -3.39 -11.72 33.68
C MET A 1 -4.84 -11.35 33.89
N THR A 2 -5.33 -11.30 35.13
CA THR A 2 -6.69 -10.85 35.44
C THR A 2 -6.74 -9.33 35.51
N ILE A 3 -7.66 -8.71 34.76
CA ILE A 3 -7.91 -7.25 34.78
C ILE A 3 -8.27 -6.84 36.21
N THR A 4 -7.52 -5.89 36.78
CA THR A 4 -7.79 -5.41 38.14
C THR A 4 -8.94 -4.39 38.15
N THR A 5 -9.55 -4.13 39.31
CA THR A 5 -10.56 -3.07 39.47
C THR A 5 -10.03 -1.69 39.03
N LYS A 6 -8.72 -1.47 39.19
CA LYS A 6 -8.05 -0.23 38.77
C LYS A 6 -7.90 -0.16 37.25
N ASP A 7 -7.61 -1.28 36.60
CA ASP A 7 -7.53 -1.37 35.13
C ASP A 7 -8.92 -1.15 34.51
N ARG A 8 -9.97 -1.72 35.13
CA ARG A 8 -11.36 -1.50 34.72
C ARG A 8 -11.76 -0.03 34.79
N ALA A 9 -11.42 0.66 35.88
CA ALA A 9 -11.72 2.10 36.00
C ALA A 9 -10.97 2.96 34.96
N LEU A 10 -9.76 2.56 34.55
CA LEU A 10 -9.02 3.24 33.48
C LEU A 10 -9.70 3.06 32.11
N LEU A 11 -10.21 1.85 31.84
CA LEU A 11 -10.97 1.55 30.62
C LEU A 11 -12.33 2.26 30.60
N GLU A 12 -13.07 2.24 31.72
CA GLU A 12 -14.35 2.94 31.85
C GLU A 12 -14.16 4.44 31.62
N LYS A 13 -13.13 5.06 32.21
CA LYS A 13 -12.81 6.48 31.95
C LYS A 13 -12.37 6.76 30.51
N PHE A 14 -11.83 5.78 29.80
CA PHE A 14 -11.46 5.93 28.39
C PHE A 14 -12.69 5.90 27.47
N ILE A 15 -13.72 5.14 27.82
CA ILE A 15 -14.90 4.90 26.96
C ILE A 15 -16.06 5.83 27.31
N VAL A 16 -16.29 6.07 28.61
CA VAL A 16 -17.48 6.79 29.10
C VAL A 16 -17.22 8.30 29.09
N ASP A 17 -18.13 9.06 28.48
CA ASP A 17 -18.14 10.53 28.42
C ASP A 17 -16.81 11.14 27.95
N ASN A 18 -16.15 10.46 27.01
CA ASN A 18 -14.89 10.92 26.43
C ASN A 18 -15.17 11.75 25.17
N GLU A 19 -15.43 13.04 25.37
CA GLU A 19 -15.73 13.99 24.28
C GLU A 19 -14.70 13.95 23.15
N GLU A 20 -13.41 13.81 23.47
CA GLU A 20 -12.37 13.73 22.44
C GLU A 20 -12.46 12.44 21.61
N LEU A 21 -12.84 11.32 22.24
CA LEU A 21 -13.07 10.05 21.56
C LEU A 21 -14.34 10.10 20.70
N GLU A 22 -15.43 10.67 21.22
CA GLU A 22 -16.68 10.86 20.48
C GLU A 22 -16.48 11.77 19.25
N GLU A 23 -15.72 12.85 19.40
CA GLU A 23 -15.35 13.72 18.29
C GLU A 23 -14.53 12.97 17.23
N LEU A 24 -13.58 12.12 17.66
CA LEU A 24 -12.76 11.32 16.76
C LEU A 24 -13.63 10.32 15.99
N GLU A 25 -14.50 9.59 16.70
CA GLU A 25 -15.43 8.64 16.11
C GLU A 25 -16.36 9.32 15.11
N SER A 26 -16.92 10.47 15.44
CA SER A 26 -17.75 11.27 14.53
C SER A 26 -16.99 11.69 13.27
N LYS A 27 -15.74 12.17 13.43
CA LYS A 27 -14.89 12.53 12.28
C LYS A 27 -14.52 11.33 11.43
N LEU A 28 -14.39 10.12 11.98
CA LEU A 28 -14.10 8.89 11.24
C LEU A 28 -15.35 8.26 10.60
N ALA A 29 -16.51 8.37 11.25
CA ALA A 29 -17.78 7.80 10.78
C ALA A 29 -18.41 8.57 9.60
N GLN A 30 -17.98 9.81 9.37
CA GLN A 30 -18.39 10.61 8.23
C GLN A 30 -18.07 9.89 6.91
N PHE A 31 -19.12 9.60 6.14
CA PHE A 31 -19.05 8.95 4.84
C PHE A 31 -18.05 9.64 3.90
N ASN A 32 -17.25 8.82 3.22
CA ASN A 32 -16.32 9.28 2.18
C ASN A 32 -16.33 8.30 1.02
N ILE A 33 -16.63 8.79 -0.19
CA ILE A 33 -16.72 7.94 -1.38
C ILE A 33 -15.39 7.28 -1.73
N PHE A 34 -14.26 7.95 -1.49
CA PHE A 34 -12.92 7.42 -1.81
C PHE A 34 -12.50 6.32 -0.83
N GLU A 35 -12.91 6.42 0.43
CA GLU A 35 -12.74 5.34 1.41
C GLU A 35 -13.63 4.15 1.03
N ALA A 36 -14.90 4.41 0.69
CA ALA A 36 -15.86 3.36 0.30
C ALA A 36 -15.43 2.54 -0.93
N ILE A 37 -14.72 3.15 -1.89
CA ILE A 37 -14.19 2.46 -3.08
C ILE A 37 -12.75 1.96 -2.93
N GLY A 38 -12.14 2.09 -1.73
CA GLY A 38 -10.84 1.52 -1.40
C GLY A 38 -9.61 2.21 -2.04
N VAL A 39 -9.70 3.50 -2.38
CA VAL A 39 -8.61 4.23 -3.07
C VAL A 39 -7.72 5.07 -2.14
N VAL A 40 -7.74 4.77 -0.85
CA VAL A 40 -7.26 5.64 0.24
C VAL A 40 -5.78 6.03 0.19
N ARG A 41 -4.91 5.12 -0.24
CA ARG A 41 -3.44 5.33 -0.27
C ARG A 41 -2.79 4.97 -1.60
N GLN A 42 -3.57 4.92 -2.67
CA GLN A 42 -3.06 4.54 -3.98
C GLN A 42 -2.59 5.81 -4.71
N GLU A 43 -1.27 6.04 -4.79
CA GLU A 43 -0.67 7.21 -5.47
C GLU A 43 -1.29 7.45 -6.85
N ILE A 44 -1.42 6.39 -7.66
CA ILE A 44 -2.09 6.43 -8.98
C ILE A 44 -3.51 7.02 -8.87
N ARG A 45 -4.31 6.61 -7.88
CA ARG A 45 -5.70 7.08 -7.73
C ARG A 45 -5.77 8.54 -7.28
N HIS A 46 -4.84 9.00 -6.46
CA HIS A 46 -4.70 10.42 -6.15
C HIS A 46 -4.31 11.22 -7.39
N SER A 47 -3.35 10.73 -8.18
CA SER A 47 -2.97 11.34 -9.45
C SER A 47 -4.14 11.38 -10.42
N ASN A 48 -5.01 10.35 -10.43
CA ASN A 48 -6.21 10.32 -11.26
C ASN A 48 -7.17 11.48 -10.96
N PHE A 49 -7.49 11.67 -9.67
CA PHE A 49 -8.44 12.69 -9.27
C PHE A 49 -7.84 14.10 -9.35
N LEU A 50 -6.55 14.26 -9.01
CA LEU A 50 -5.86 15.52 -9.19
C LEU A 50 -5.76 15.91 -10.67
N ALA A 51 -5.42 14.97 -11.55
CA ALA A 51 -5.41 15.20 -13.00
C ALA A 51 -6.80 15.55 -13.55
N PHE A 52 -7.88 14.96 -13.00
CA PHE A 52 -9.25 15.34 -13.33
C PHE A 52 -9.49 16.83 -13.01
N LEU A 53 -9.15 17.29 -11.81
CA LEU A 53 -9.33 18.70 -11.41
C LEU A 53 -8.41 19.68 -12.15
N LEU A 54 -7.22 19.23 -12.54
CA LEU A 54 -6.24 20.03 -13.27
C LEU A 54 -6.57 20.19 -14.77
N ASN A 55 -7.51 19.41 -15.31
CA ASN A 55 -7.78 19.36 -16.74
C ASN A 55 -9.01 20.20 -17.13
N PRO A 56 -8.82 21.36 -17.80
CA PRO A 56 -9.92 22.26 -18.12
C PRO A 56 -11.00 21.69 -19.02
N SER A 57 -10.70 20.60 -19.74
CA SER A 57 -11.65 19.90 -20.62
C SER A 57 -12.52 18.88 -19.88
N GLN A 58 -12.30 18.66 -18.58
CA GLN A 58 -13.10 17.74 -17.78
C GLN A 58 -14.38 18.38 -17.25
N ASN A 59 -15.35 17.55 -16.90
CA ASN A 59 -16.69 17.97 -16.51
C ASN A 59 -16.81 18.42 -15.03
N HIS A 60 -15.78 19.03 -14.45
CA HIS A 60 -15.80 19.58 -13.08
C HIS A 60 -16.28 21.04 -13.00
N ARG A 61 -16.66 21.66 -14.12
CA ARG A 61 -17.27 23.02 -14.19
C ARG A 61 -16.39 24.16 -13.66
N LEU A 62 -15.08 23.95 -13.59
CA LEU A 62 -14.13 24.98 -13.16
C LEU A 62 -13.33 25.55 -14.32
N ASP A 63 -13.50 25.06 -15.55
CA ASP A 63 -12.61 25.38 -16.68
C ASP A 63 -11.14 25.32 -16.21
N ASP A 64 -10.36 26.36 -16.45
CA ASP A 64 -8.96 26.47 -16.03
C ASP A 64 -8.76 27.06 -14.63
N ILE A 65 -9.82 27.34 -13.86
CA ILE A 65 -9.75 28.00 -12.55
C ILE A 65 -8.88 27.20 -11.57
N PHE A 66 -9.09 25.88 -11.47
CA PHE A 66 -8.31 25.04 -10.57
C PHE A 66 -6.84 25.00 -10.98
N LEU A 67 -6.57 24.74 -12.27
CA LEU A 67 -5.23 24.70 -12.84
C LEU A 67 -4.46 26.01 -12.61
N LYS A 68 -5.06 27.15 -12.95
CA LYS A 68 -4.48 28.47 -12.73
C LYS A 68 -4.17 28.69 -11.25
N ARG A 69 -5.14 28.41 -10.38
CA ARG A 69 -4.96 28.63 -8.94
C ARG A 69 -3.84 27.77 -8.38
N PHE A 70 -3.78 26.51 -8.78
CA PHE A 70 -2.72 25.58 -8.42
C PHE A 70 -1.34 26.09 -8.85
N LEU A 71 -1.15 26.37 -10.15
CA LEU A 71 0.13 26.84 -10.67
C LEU A 71 0.56 28.20 -10.07
N LYS A 72 -0.37 29.14 -9.89
CA LYS A 72 -0.05 30.42 -9.24
C LYS A 72 0.44 30.24 -7.81
N ARG A 73 -0.24 29.40 -7.01
CA ARG A 73 0.19 29.15 -5.63
C ARG A 73 1.55 28.46 -5.58
N VAL A 74 1.78 27.47 -6.44
CA VAL A 74 3.10 26.83 -6.57
C VAL A 74 4.19 27.87 -6.85
N LEU A 75 3.98 28.79 -7.80
CA LEU A 75 4.99 29.80 -8.14
C LEU A 75 5.22 30.86 -7.05
N LEU A 76 4.21 31.15 -6.22
CA LEU A 76 4.29 32.15 -5.14
C LEU A 76 4.78 31.58 -3.81
N GLU A 77 4.52 30.31 -3.53
CA GLU A 77 4.70 29.69 -2.21
C GLU A 77 5.91 28.74 -2.14
N THR A 78 6.59 28.52 -3.28
CA THR A 78 7.76 27.62 -3.34
C THR A 78 9.03 28.38 -3.70
N GLU A 79 10.15 27.86 -3.20
CA GLU A 79 11.47 28.36 -3.56
C GLU A 79 11.71 28.25 -5.07
N LYS A 80 12.55 29.15 -5.59
CA LYS A 80 12.89 29.12 -7.01
C LYS A 80 13.79 27.92 -7.31
N PRO A 81 13.60 27.27 -8.48
CA PRO A 81 14.53 26.27 -8.98
C PRO A 81 15.97 26.77 -9.02
N LYS A 82 16.93 25.85 -8.87
CA LYS A 82 18.36 26.16 -8.96
C LYS A 82 18.76 26.80 -10.30
N ASP A 83 18.28 26.25 -11.41
CA ASP A 83 18.57 26.75 -12.75
C ASP A 83 17.54 27.81 -13.18
N GLU A 84 18.03 28.99 -13.57
CA GLU A 84 17.23 30.14 -13.98
C GLU A 84 16.26 29.82 -15.13
N LYS A 85 16.57 28.84 -15.98
CA LYS A 85 15.68 28.44 -17.08
C LYS A 85 14.32 27.92 -16.61
N TYR A 86 14.24 27.36 -15.40
CA TYR A 86 12.98 26.93 -14.77
C TYR A 86 12.34 28.02 -13.90
N ALA A 87 13.04 29.14 -13.69
CA ALA A 87 12.55 30.28 -12.92
C ALA A 87 11.85 31.35 -13.78
N ASN A 88 11.88 31.22 -15.12
CA ASN A 88 11.37 32.21 -16.06
C ASN A 88 9.85 32.17 -16.30
N ILE A 89 9.07 31.86 -15.26
CA ILE A 89 7.60 31.86 -15.29
C ILE A 89 7.10 32.50 -13.99
N SER A 90 6.30 33.55 -14.12
CA SER A 90 5.69 34.23 -12.98
C SER A 90 4.24 33.81 -12.78
N ALA A 91 3.72 34.01 -11.57
CA ALA A 91 2.30 33.82 -11.29
C ALA A 91 1.39 34.77 -12.10
N VAL A 92 1.92 35.92 -12.51
CA VAL A 92 1.22 36.89 -13.37
C VAL A 92 1.05 36.31 -14.79
N ASP A 93 2.08 35.65 -15.32
CA ASP A 93 2.00 34.98 -16.63
C ASP A 93 0.89 33.93 -16.65
N ILE A 94 0.78 33.15 -15.57
CA ILE A 94 -0.28 32.13 -15.42
C ILE A 94 -1.66 32.76 -15.27
N ASP A 95 -1.78 33.88 -14.57
CA ASP A 95 -3.08 34.54 -14.35
C ASP A 95 -3.70 35.04 -15.66
N ILE A 96 -2.87 35.68 -16.49
CA ILE A 96 -3.28 36.29 -17.76
C ILE A 96 -3.49 35.23 -18.86
N ALA A 97 -2.71 34.16 -18.86
CA ALA A 97 -2.82 33.10 -19.87
C ALA A 97 -4.17 32.38 -19.77
N ASP A 98 -4.97 32.32 -20.82
CA ASP A 98 -6.17 31.45 -20.85
C ASP A 98 -5.72 29.99 -21.06
N LEU A 99 -5.85 29.13 -20.05
CA LEU A 99 -5.26 27.78 -20.06
C LEU A 99 -6.29 26.72 -20.48
N LYS A 100 -7.43 27.09 -21.08
CA LYS A 100 -8.44 26.13 -21.54
C LYS A 100 -7.93 25.15 -22.61
N ASP A 101 -6.82 25.47 -23.28
CA ASP A 101 -6.14 24.56 -24.22
C ASP A 101 -5.25 23.51 -23.54
N ALA A 102 -5.15 23.53 -22.20
CA ALA A 102 -4.27 22.61 -21.49
C ALA A 102 -4.74 21.15 -21.62
N GLU A 103 -3.83 20.29 -22.06
CA GLU A 103 -4.00 18.84 -22.06
C GLU A 103 -3.32 18.24 -20.84
N VAL A 104 -4.02 17.34 -20.15
CA VAL A 104 -3.49 16.63 -18.97
C VAL A 104 -3.39 15.14 -19.28
N ARG A 105 -2.19 14.59 -19.13
CA ARG A 105 -1.87 13.17 -19.32
C ARG A 105 -1.34 12.60 -18.01
N ARG A 106 -1.61 11.32 -17.76
CA ARG A 106 -1.08 10.60 -16.61
C ARG A 106 -0.16 9.49 -17.09
N GLU A 107 0.81 9.14 -16.26
CA GLU A 107 1.76 8.04 -16.50
C GLU A 107 2.48 8.16 -17.87
N TRP A 108 2.54 9.36 -18.43
CA TRP A 108 3.20 9.59 -19.71
C TRP A 108 4.71 9.52 -19.49
N GLN A 109 5.36 8.54 -20.13
CA GLN A 109 6.76 8.20 -19.87
C GLN A 109 7.07 8.00 -18.36
N ASN A 110 6.09 7.47 -17.62
CA ASN A 110 6.12 7.25 -16.16
C ASN A 110 6.01 8.52 -15.29
N ILE A 111 5.81 9.70 -15.88
CA ILE A 111 5.53 10.93 -15.11
C ILE A 111 4.07 10.86 -14.63
N ASP A 112 3.84 11.05 -13.33
CA ASP A 112 2.51 10.86 -12.72
C ASP A 112 1.44 11.75 -13.36
N ILE A 113 1.72 13.05 -13.50
CA ILE A 113 0.85 14.01 -14.20
C ILE A 113 1.70 14.94 -15.07
N LEU A 114 1.37 14.99 -16.34
CA LEU A 114 1.92 15.94 -17.31
C LEU A 114 0.81 16.87 -17.80
N ILE A 115 1.04 18.17 -17.73
CA ILE A 115 0.15 19.20 -18.21
C ILE A 115 0.88 19.97 -19.31
N GLN A 116 0.28 20.11 -20.49
CA GLN A 116 0.85 20.91 -21.56
C GLN A 116 -0.19 21.90 -22.09
N SER A 117 0.22 23.15 -22.30
CA SER A 117 -0.54 24.13 -23.07
C SER A 117 0.29 24.51 -24.30
N PRO A 118 -0.04 23.97 -25.48
CA PRO A 118 0.68 24.28 -26.71
C PRO A 118 0.61 25.77 -27.06
N ARG A 119 -0.53 26.43 -26.83
CA ARG A 119 -0.71 27.85 -27.18
C ARG A 119 0.23 28.76 -26.39
N HIS A 120 0.48 28.43 -25.13
CA HIS A 120 1.32 29.22 -24.22
C HIS A 120 2.74 28.69 -24.08
N GLN A 121 3.09 27.66 -24.86
CA GLN A 121 4.37 26.95 -24.80
C GLN A 121 4.75 26.63 -23.34
N LEU A 122 3.80 26.06 -22.59
CA LEU A 122 3.94 25.77 -21.17
C LEU A 122 3.82 24.26 -20.96
N VAL A 123 4.76 23.68 -20.22
CA VAL A 123 4.69 22.30 -19.74
C VAL A 123 4.88 22.27 -18.23
N CYS A 124 4.07 21.48 -17.55
CA CYS A 124 4.20 21.21 -16.13
C CYS A 124 4.22 19.70 -15.90
N ALA A 125 5.23 19.23 -15.17
CA ALA A 125 5.33 17.86 -14.70
C ALA A 125 5.12 17.85 -13.19
N ILE A 126 4.25 16.96 -12.72
CA ILE A 126 4.02 16.72 -11.30
C ILE A 126 4.38 15.27 -11.02
N GLU A 127 5.30 15.08 -10.08
CA GLU A 127 5.53 13.80 -9.44
C GLU A 127 4.79 13.81 -8.11
N ASN A 128 3.91 12.83 -7.90
CA ASN A 128 2.97 12.79 -6.81
C ASN A 128 3.24 11.59 -5.89
N LYS A 129 3.71 11.86 -4.68
CA LYS A 129 4.01 10.84 -3.68
C LYS A 129 3.06 10.93 -2.49
N VAL A 130 2.61 9.78 -2.00
CA VAL A 130 1.71 9.67 -0.84
C VAL A 130 2.37 8.92 0.30
N ASP A 131 2.88 7.71 0.05
CA ASP A 131 3.47 6.86 1.08
C ASP A 131 4.98 6.65 0.89
N SER A 132 5.48 6.79 -0.34
CA SER A 132 6.86 6.49 -0.69
C SER A 132 7.66 7.74 -1.02
N GLY A 133 8.96 7.73 -0.71
CA GLY A 133 9.88 8.78 -1.15
C GLY A 133 10.30 8.61 -2.60
N GLU A 134 11.17 9.49 -3.07
CA GLU A 134 11.81 9.33 -4.37
C GLU A 134 12.61 8.01 -4.46
N HIS A 135 12.55 7.35 -5.61
CA HIS A 135 13.34 6.16 -5.91
C HIS A 135 14.16 6.33 -7.18
N SER A 136 15.42 5.87 -7.17
CA SER A 136 16.20 5.63 -8.40
C SER A 136 16.38 6.85 -9.34
N ASN A 137 16.82 7.99 -8.79
CA ASN A 137 17.08 9.26 -9.52
C ASN A 137 15.93 9.63 -10.48
N GLN A 138 14.70 9.39 -10.03
CA GLN A 138 13.50 9.47 -10.85
C GLN A 138 13.27 10.91 -11.33
N LEU A 139 13.48 11.89 -10.46
CA LEU A 139 13.24 13.30 -10.79
C LEU A 139 14.22 13.83 -11.85
N GLU A 140 15.47 13.39 -11.81
CA GLU A 140 16.47 13.73 -12.84
C GLU A 140 16.09 13.15 -14.20
N ARG A 141 15.71 11.86 -14.25
CA ARG A 141 15.25 11.21 -15.49
C ARG A 141 14.04 11.92 -16.09
N TYR A 142 13.07 12.32 -15.26
CA TYR A 142 11.89 13.04 -15.71
C TYR A 142 12.23 14.43 -16.22
N ARG A 143 13.14 15.14 -15.56
CA ARG A 143 13.64 16.43 -16.06
C ARG A 143 14.28 16.28 -17.44
N GLU A 144 15.12 15.26 -17.67
CA GLU A 144 15.74 15.01 -18.97
C GLU A 144 14.71 14.71 -20.07
N ILE A 145 13.69 13.91 -19.77
CA ILE A 145 12.56 13.64 -20.66
C ILE A 145 11.87 14.95 -21.07
N ILE A 146 11.51 15.78 -20.09
CA ILE A 146 10.83 17.05 -20.35
C ILE A 146 11.71 18.00 -21.15
N GLU A 147 13.02 18.03 -20.90
CA GLU A 147 13.94 18.86 -21.69
C GLU A 147 14.04 18.41 -23.14
N ASN A 148 14.05 17.09 -23.39
CA ASN A 148 14.18 16.55 -24.73
C ASN A 148 12.91 16.74 -25.57
N GLU A 149 11.74 16.49 -24.98
CA GLU A 149 10.45 16.50 -25.67
C GLU A 149 9.86 17.92 -25.77
N TYR A 150 10.15 18.78 -24.79
CA TYR A 150 9.58 20.13 -24.66
C TYR A 150 10.65 21.24 -24.68
N ARG A 151 11.60 21.15 -25.61
CA ARG A 151 12.75 22.06 -25.72
C ARG A 151 12.38 23.54 -25.69
N HIS A 152 11.34 23.92 -26.43
CA HIS A 152 10.92 25.33 -26.57
C HIS A 152 9.83 25.77 -25.58
N TYR A 153 9.45 24.90 -24.65
CA TYR A 153 8.42 25.22 -23.67
C TYR A 153 9.07 25.72 -22.39
N ARG A 154 8.35 26.61 -21.71
CA ARG A 154 8.59 27.01 -20.33
C ARG A 154 8.13 25.86 -19.42
N LYS A 155 8.94 25.51 -18.41
CA LYS A 155 8.82 24.27 -17.65
C LYS A 155 8.54 24.56 -16.17
N ILE A 156 7.52 23.90 -15.60
CA ILE A 156 7.24 23.89 -14.16
C ILE A 156 7.35 22.45 -13.67
N LEU A 157 8.34 22.15 -12.85
CA LEU A 157 8.53 20.81 -12.26
C LEU A 157 8.08 20.86 -10.79
N ILE A 158 7.17 19.97 -10.40
CA ILE A 158 6.52 19.99 -9.08
C ILE A 158 6.66 18.63 -8.43
N TYR A 159 7.25 18.60 -7.24
CA TYR A 159 7.29 17.42 -6.40
C TYR A 159 6.26 17.57 -5.29
N LEU A 160 5.13 16.87 -5.45
CA LEU A 160 3.99 16.93 -4.55
C LEU A 160 4.06 15.79 -3.54
N THR A 161 4.22 16.13 -2.26
CA THR A 161 4.35 15.13 -1.20
C THR A 161 3.58 15.53 0.07
N PRO A 162 3.39 14.62 1.05
CA PRO A 162 2.63 14.96 2.25
C PRO A 162 3.33 15.98 3.14
N LYS A 163 4.67 15.93 3.26
CA LYS A 163 5.44 16.73 4.22
C LYS A 163 6.38 17.75 3.57
N GLY A 164 6.52 17.73 2.25
CA GLY A 164 7.49 18.53 1.51
C GLY A 164 8.92 18.01 1.70
N GLU A 165 9.08 16.70 1.50
CA GLU A 165 10.37 16.02 1.41
C GLU A 165 11.23 16.69 0.32
N GLN A 166 12.55 16.72 0.57
CA GLN A 166 13.49 17.30 -0.39
C GLN A 166 13.63 16.39 -1.62
N PRO A 167 13.55 16.94 -2.84
CA PRO A 167 13.79 16.19 -4.07
C PRO A 167 15.30 15.95 -4.22
N SER A 168 15.70 14.88 -4.93
CA SER A 168 17.10 14.71 -5.32
C SER A 168 17.57 15.75 -6.34
N ASP A 169 16.63 16.43 -7.00
CA ASP A 169 16.87 17.44 -8.02
C ASP A 169 16.26 18.78 -7.60
N GLU A 170 17.14 19.74 -7.30
CA GLU A 170 16.81 21.10 -6.82
C GLU A 170 16.06 21.97 -7.85
N ASN A 171 15.81 21.47 -9.06
CA ASN A 171 14.95 22.17 -10.03
C ASN A 171 13.46 21.87 -9.85
N TRP A 172 13.11 20.88 -9.01
CA TRP A 172 11.73 20.55 -8.69
C TRP A 172 11.23 21.38 -7.52
N ARG A 173 10.09 22.03 -7.70
CA ARG A 173 9.42 22.81 -6.65
C ARG A 173 8.73 21.89 -5.66
N ILE A 174 9.06 22.02 -4.39
CA ILE A 174 8.46 21.24 -3.31
C ILE A 174 7.06 21.78 -3.00
N TYR A 175 6.03 20.96 -3.16
CA TYR A 175 4.67 21.34 -2.86
C TYR A 175 4.01 20.31 -1.94
N LYS A 176 3.11 20.76 -1.05
CA LYS A 176 2.50 19.88 -0.04
C LYS A 176 1.04 19.64 -0.31
N TYR A 177 0.56 18.46 0.08
CA TYR A 177 -0.86 18.13 0.08
C TYR A 177 -1.72 19.11 0.92
N SER A 178 -1.15 19.70 1.98
CA SER A 178 -1.84 20.75 2.75
C SER A 178 -2.19 21.96 1.90
N ASN A 179 -1.31 22.36 0.97
CA ASN A 179 -1.57 23.50 0.09
C ASN A 179 -2.64 23.16 -0.96
N VAL A 180 -2.68 21.90 -1.43
CA VAL A 180 -3.75 21.40 -2.32
C VAL A 180 -5.10 21.45 -1.63
N VAL A 181 -5.18 20.98 -0.39
CA VAL A 181 -6.40 21.02 0.43
C VAL A 181 -6.91 22.45 0.61
N GLU A 182 -6.04 23.40 0.89
CA GLU A 182 -6.42 24.82 0.99
C GLU A 182 -6.97 25.37 -0.34
N ILE A 183 -6.44 24.93 -1.50
CA ILE A 183 -7.00 25.29 -2.82
C ILE A 183 -8.41 24.72 -2.96
N LEU A 184 -8.58 23.42 -2.64
CA LEU A 184 -9.87 22.71 -2.75
C LEU A 184 -10.93 23.38 -1.87
N ASP A 185 -10.59 23.72 -0.64
CA ASP A 185 -11.50 24.36 0.31
C ASP A 185 -11.86 25.78 -0.16
N SER A 186 -10.86 26.55 -0.61
CA SER A 186 -11.12 27.89 -1.14
C SER A 186 -11.99 27.87 -2.39
N ILE A 187 -11.80 26.89 -3.28
CA ILE A 187 -12.64 26.74 -4.47
C ILE A 187 -14.06 26.28 -4.09
N SER A 188 -14.18 25.32 -3.18
CA SER A 188 -15.48 24.82 -2.71
C SER A 188 -16.31 25.92 -2.07
N ASN A 189 -15.67 26.82 -1.30
CA ASN A 189 -16.34 27.95 -0.67
C ASN A 189 -16.71 29.05 -1.68
N ASN A 190 -15.80 29.40 -2.59
CA ASN A 190 -16.00 30.55 -3.49
C ASN A 190 -16.86 30.22 -4.73
N TYR A 191 -16.90 28.95 -5.15
CA TYR A 191 -17.56 28.51 -6.39
C TYR A 191 -18.65 27.47 -6.14
N LYS A 192 -19.21 27.42 -4.92
CA LYS A 192 -20.25 26.45 -4.53
C LYS A 192 -21.44 26.42 -5.51
N SER A 193 -21.88 27.59 -5.96
CA SER A 193 -22.98 27.71 -6.94
C SER A 193 -22.62 27.17 -8.33
N THR A 194 -21.36 27.29 -8.75
CA THR A 194 -20.87 26.87 -10.07
C THR A 194 -20.61 25.37 -10.15
N LEU A 195 -20.02 24.78 -9.09
CA LEU A 195 -19.62 23.38 -9.03
C LEU A 195 -20.81 22.40 -9.18
N GLY A 196 -21.99 22.80 -8.70
CA GLY A 196 -23.10 21.88 -8.49
C GLY A 196 -22.81 20.90 -7.35
N THR A 197 -23.86 20.21 -6.89
CA THR A 197 -23.79 19.36 -5.69
C THR A 197 -22.79 18.21 -5.86
N ASP A 198 -22.75 17.57 -7.02
CA ASP A 198 -21.94 16.36 -7.22
C ASP A 198 -20.43 16.66 -7.16
N VAL A 199 -19.97 17.66 -7.92
CA VAL A 199 -18.55 18.05 -7.94
C VAL A 199 -18.14 18.64 -6.60
N TYR A 200 -18.99 19.45 -5.96
CA TYR A 200 -18.76 19.97 -4.62
C TYR A 200 -18.56 18.84 -3.59
N THR A 201 -19.43 17.82 -3.62
CA THR A 201 -19.32 16.64 -2.75
C THR A 201 -18.03 15.88 -3.01
N LEU A 202 -17.66 15.66 -4.27
CA LEU A 202 -16.41 14.98 -4.63
C LEU A 202 -15.17 15.73 -4.14
N ILE A 203 -15.11 17.05 -4.35
CA ILE A 203 -14.00 17.89 -3.87
C ILE A 203 -13.92 17.85 -2.34
N THR A 204 -15.06 17.94 -1.66
CA THR A 204 -15.14 17.88 -0.19
C THR A 204 -14.66 16.53 0.33
N HIS A 205 -15.12 15.42 -0.25
CA HIS A 205 -14.66 14.08 0.11
C HIS A 205 -13.16 13.91 -0.16
N TYR A 206 -12.62 14.49 -1.23
CA TYR A 206 -11.20 14.40 -1.51
C TYR A 206 -10.36 15.22 -0.51
N SER A 207 -10.80 16.43 -0.18
CA SER A 207 -10.19 17.25 0.89
C SER A 207 -10.18 16.51 2.23
N THR A 208 -11.31 15.90 2.61
CA THR A 208 -11.43 15.09 3.83
C THR A 208 -10.51 13.87 3.80
N LEU A 209 -10.42 13.16 2.67
CA LEU A 209 -9.54 11.99 2.52
C LEU A 209 -8.07 12.39 2.76
N ILE A 210 -7.60 13.46 2.11
CA ILE A 210 -6.22 13.95 2.29
C ILE A 210 -5.97 14.29 3.75
N ARG A 211 -6.90 14.98 4.42
CA ARG A 211 -6.77 15.36 5.84
C ARG A 211 -6.69 14.14 6.76
N ARG A 212 -7.51 13.11 6.53
CA ARG A 212 -7.53 11.90 7.37
C ARG A 212 -6.31 11.01 7.16
N GLN A 213 -5.90 10.84 5.91
CA GLN A 213 -5.07 9.69 5.52
C GLN A 213 -3.66 10.08 5.06
N ILE A 214 -3.45 11.33 4.63
CA ILE A 214 -2.18 11.82 4.09
C ILE A 214 -1.53 12.84 5.03
N MET A 215 -2.32 13.70 5.68
CA MET A 215 -1.79 14.77 6.54
C MET A 215 -1.58 14.30 7.99
N ASN A 216 -0.30 14.18 8.41
CA ASN A 216 0.08 13.80 9.79
C ASN A 216 -0.21 14.87 10.87
N ASN A 217 -0.51 16.11 10.48
CA ASN A 217 -0.84 17.23 11.37
C ASN A 217 -2.31 17.65 11.23
N SER A 218 -3.18 16.72 10.84
CA SER A 218 -4.61 17.01 10.82
C SER A 218 -5.17 17.13 12.22
N GLU A 219 -6.35 17.76 12.32
CA GLU A 219 -7.16 17.82 13.54
C GLU A 219 -7.38 16.41 14.12
N VAL A 220 -7.57 15.40 13.26
CA VAL A 220 -7.64 13.98 13.64
C VAL A 220 -6.35 13.53 14.33
N ALA A 221 -5.18 13.85 13.77
CA ALA A 221 -3.90 13.50 14.37
C ALA A 221 -3.66 14.19 15.72
N GLU A 222 -4.10 15.45 15.86
CA GLU A 222 -4.06 16.16 17.15
C GLU A 222 -4.98 15.54 18.19
N LEU A 223 -6.20 15.16 17.78
CA LEU A 223 -7.16 14.50 18.64
C LEU A 223 -6.66 13.13 19.10
N CYS A 224 -6.10 12.33 18.19
CA CYS A 224 -5.42 11.07 18.52
C CYS A 224 -4.28 11.28 19.53
N ARG A 225 -3.45 12.32 19.36
CA ARG A 225 -2.38 12.66 20.31
C ARG A 225 -2.93 13.04 21.69
N LYS A 226 -3.97 13.87 21.74
CA LYS A 226 -4.63 14.27 23.00
C LYS A 226 -5.18 13.05 23.74
N ILE A 227 -5.91 12.19 23.04
CA ILE A 227 -6.46 10.94 23.58
C ILE A 227 -5.33 10.06 24.10
N TYR A 228 -4.27 9.86 23.32
CA TYR A 228 -3.12 9.04 23.70
C TYR A 228 -2.47 9.52 25.00
N PHE A 229 -2.15 10.81 25.12
CA PHE A 229 -1.52 11.34 26.33
C PHE A 229 -2.45 11.27 27.56
N LYS A 230 -3.74 11.55 27.38
CA LYS A 230 -4.73 11.56 28.46
C LYS A 230 -5.06 10.14 28.96
N HIS A 231 -5.04 9.15 28.08
CA HIS A 231 -5.48 7.77 28.37
C HIS A 231 -4.40 6.71 28.13
N LYS A 232 -3.12 7.10 28.12
CA LYS A 232 -1.98 6.21 27.83
C LYS A 232 -2.08 4.85 28.53
N LYS A 233 -2.34 4.83 29.84
CA LYS A 233 -2.41 3.58 30.61
C LYS A 233 -3.55 2.65 30.16
N ALA A 234 -4.70 3.21 29.79
CA ALA A 234 -5.82 2.42 29.26
C ALA A 234 -5.47 1.86 27.87
N LEU A 235 -4.83 2.66 27.03
CA LEU A 235 -4.36 2.21 25.71
C LEU A 235 -3.25 1.16 25.82
N ASP A 236 -2.28 1.34 26.71
CA ASP A 236 -1.23 0.35 27.00
C ASP A 236 -1.88 -0.98 27.43
N LEU A 237 -2.88 -0.95 28.31
CA LEU A 237 -3.65 -2.14 28.70
C LEU A 237 -4.39 -2.79 27.52
N ILE A 238 -5.00 -1.99 26.64
CA ILE A 238 -5.65 -2.48 25.40
C ILE A 238 -4.62 -3.13 24.48
N PHE A 239 -3.44 -2.52 24.31
CA PHE A 239 -2.37 -3.06 23.47
C PHE A 239 -1.77 -4.35 24.04
N GLU A 240 -1.58 -4.42 25.37
CA GLU A 240 -1.11 -5.62 26.08
C GLU A 240 -2.08 -6.79 25.97
N HIS A 241 -3.38 -6.51 25.93
CA HIS A 241 -4.45 -7.51 25.81
C HIS A 241 -5.01 -7.61 24.39
N ARG A 242 -4.35 -6.97 23.40
CA ARG A 242 -4.78 -7.01 22.01
C ARG A 242 -4.83 -8.48 21.58
N PRO A 243 -5.93 -8.95 20.98
CA PRO A 243 -5.99 -10.30 20.41
C PRO A 243 -4.81 -10.48 19.46
N ASP A 244 -3.96 -11.44 19.76
CA ASP A 244 -2.89 -11.81 18.86
C ASP A 244 -3.52 -12.59 17.70
N LEU A 245 -3.95 -11.82 16.70
CA LEU A 245 -4.57 -12.32 15.48
C LEU A 245 -3.75 -13.46 14.85
N GLN A 246 -2.41 -13.36 14.91
CA GLN A 246 -1.51 -14.35 14.34
C GLN A 246 -1.54 -15.65 15.16
N SER A 247 -1.62 -15.56 16.48
CA SER A 247 -1.84 -16.73 17.33
C SER A 247 -3.20 -17.36 17.09
N GLU A 248 -4.27 -16.56 16.93
CA GLU A 248 -5.61 -17.07 16.68
C GLU A 248 -5.70 -17.79 15.32
N ILE A 249 -5.12 -17.20 14.26
CA ILE A 249 -5.01 -17.84 12.94
C ILE A 249 -4.25 -19.16 13.08
N VAL A 250 -3.10 -19.19 13.76
CA VAL A 250 -2.30 -20.40 13.90
C VAL A 250 -3.03 -21.51 14.64
N THR A 251 -3.74 -21.19 15.72
CA THR A 251 -4.56 -22.18 16.43
C THR A 251 -5.65 -22.75 15.53
N LYS A 252 -6.41 -21.89 14.84
CA LYS A 252 -7.51 -22.33 13.97
C LYS A 252 -7.01 -23.10 12.74
N VAL A 253 -5.89 -22.70 12.16
CA VAL A 253 -5.27 -23.42 11.04
C VAL A 253 -4.71 -24.75 11.53
N TYR A 254 -4.05 -24.80 12.69
CA TYR A 254 -3.56 -26.06 13.25
C TYR A 254 -4.73 -27.04 13.46
N ASP A 255 -5.86 -26.58 13.99
CA ASP A 255 -7.06 -27.41 14.16
C ASP A 255 -7.65 -27.85 12.82
N LEU A 256 -7.72 -26.94 11.84
CA LEU A 256 -8.17 -27.25 10.47
C LEU A 256 -7.32 -28.36 9.85
N LEU A 257 -5.99 -28.17 9.85
CA LEU A 257 -5.05 -29.12 9.27
C LEU A 257 -5.03 -30.43 10.05
N SER A 258 -5.23 -30.38 11.37
CA SER A 258 -5.26 -31.56 12.22
C SER A 258 -6.51 -32.42 11.99
N ARG A 259 -7.64 -31.82 11.60
CA ARG A 259 -8.85 -32.58 11.20
C ARG A 259 -8.65 -33.33 9.88
N ASP A 260 -7.85 -32.78 8.96
CA ASP A 260 -7.48 -33.46 7.71
C ASP A 260 -6.47 -34.61 7.91
N ILE A 261 -5.80 -34.72 9.07
CA ILE A 261 -4.84 -35.80 9.39
C ILE A 261 -5.51 -37.19 9.34
N GLU A 262 -6.83 -37.29 9.56
CA GLU A 262 -7.55 -38.56 9.45
C GLU A 262 -7.53 -39.16 8.03
N LYS A 263 -7.12 -38.39 7.00
CA LYS A 263 -6.82 -38.90 5.64
C LYS A 263 -5.40 -39.47 5.44
N GLN A 264 -4.72 -39.84 6.52
CA GLN A 264 -3.50 -40.67 6.58
C GLN A 264 -2.16 -40.14 6.01
N LYS A 265 -2.10 -39.07 5.19
CA LYS A 265 -0.87 -38.66 4.49
C LYS A 265 0.07 -37.67 5.20
N PHE A 266 -0.42 -36.85 6.13
CA PHE A 266 0.34 -35.73 6.70
C PHE A 266 0.62 -35.87 8.21
N THR A 267 1.63 -35.14 8.67
CA THR A 267 1.87 -34.81 10.09
C THR A 267 1.98 -33.31 10.23
N VAL A 268 1.16 -32.69 11.09
CA VAL A 268 1.16 -31.25 11.33
C VAL A 268 2.02 -30.94 12.55
N ILE A 269 2.92 -29.97 12.43
CA ILE A 269 3.86 -29.56 13.47
C ILE A 269 3.60 -28.10 13.81
N LEU A 270 3.36 -27.81 15.08
CA LEU A 270 3.27 -26.44 15.58
C LEU A 270 4.63 -25.97 16.08
N PHE A 271 5.22 -24.99 15.42
CA PHE A 271 6.49 -24.40 15.84
C PHE A 271 6.29 -23.32 16.92
N LYS A 272 7.29 -23.15 17.79
CA LYS A 272 7.31 -22.07 18.81
C LYS A 272 7.22 -20.66 18.20
N SER A 273 7.58 -20.51 16.93
CA SER A 273 7.47 -19.27 16.16
C SER A 273 6.05 -18.92 15.71
N LYS A 274 5.02 -19.66 16.15
CA LYS A 274 3.63 -19.52 15.66
C LYS A 274 3.55 -19.74 14.14
N SER A 275 4.21 -20.80 13.70
CA SER A 275 4.25 -21.22 12.31
C SER A 275 3.90 -22.69 12.25
N ILE A 276 3.36 -23.14 11.12
CA ILE A 276 2.87 -24.52 11.00
C ILE A 276 3.68 -25.25 9.94
N GLY A 277 4.28 -26.37 10.32
CA GLY A 277 4.90 -27.32 9.42
C GLY A 277 3.92 -28.42 9.04
N VAL A 278 3.98 -28.88 7.79
CA VAL A 278 3.26 -30.06 7.32
C VAL A 278 4.26 -31.00 6.65
N ASP A 279 4.55 -32.11 7.34
CA ASP A 279 5.38 -33.20 6.83
C ASP A 279 4.50 -34.19 6.06
N VAL A 280 4.97 -34.61 4.88
CA VAL A 280 4.36 -35.72 4.14
C VAL A 280 5.03 -37.02 4.60
N LYS A 281 4.22 -37.98 5.07
CA LYS A 281 4.75 -39.21 5.68
C LYS A 281 5.63 -40.02 4.73
N GLU A 282 5.27 -40.10 3.44
CA GLU A 282 6.05 -40.78 2.41
C GLU A 282 7.46 -40.19 2.28
N TRP A 283 7.55 -38.86 2.16
CA TRP A 283 8.83 -38.15 2.03
C TRP A 283 9.71 -38.34 3.26
N LYS A 284 9.09 -38.29 4.46
CA LYS A 284 9.79 -38.55 5.72
C LYS A 284 10.32 -39.98 5.81
N ASN A 285 9.53 -40.98 5.39
CA ASN A 285 9.96 -42.38 5.35
C ASN A 285 11.10 -42.62 4.35
N SER A 286 11.15 -41.83 3.27
CA SER A 286 12.22 -41.84 2.27
C SER A 286 13.42 -40.92 2.64
N ASN A 287 13.45 -40.36 3.85
CA ASN A 287 14.48 -39.40 4.30
C ASN A 287 14.68 -38.20 3.36
N LEU A 288 13.62 -37.77 2.66
CA LEU A 288 13.68 -36.55 1.85
C LEU A 288 13.57 -35.32 2.75
N PRO A 289 14.50 -34.35 2.65
CA PRO A 289 14.44 -33.11 3.41
C PRO A 289 13.42 -32.13 2.78
N LEU A 290 12.15 -32.53 2.71
CA LEU A 290 11.05 -31.75 2.15
C LEU A 290 9.92 -31.64 3.17
N TYR A 291 9.48 -30.42 3.44
CA TYR A 291 8.27 -30.17 4.22
C TYR A 291 7.59 -28.89 3.77
N PHE A 292 6.27 -28.80 3.99
CA PHE A 292 5.54 -27.56 3.77
C PHE A 292 5.57 -26.69 5.03
N TYR A 293 5.70 -25.39 4.82
CA TYR A 293 5.71 -24.39 5.87
C TYR A 293 4.61 -23.36 5.57
N LEU A 294 3.67 -23.20 6.50
CA LEU A 294 2.69 -22.12 6.47
C LEU A 294 3.28 -20.94 7.22
N ASP A 295 3.64 -19.93 6.43
CA ASP A 295 4.23 -18.69 6.91
C ASP A 295 3.11 -17.72 7.29
N ASN A 296 3.15 -17.23 8.53
CA ASN A 296 2.09 -16.46 9.16
C ASN A 296 2.70 -15.17 9.73
N ASN A 297 2.56 -14.10 8.95
CA ASN A 297 3.08 -12.77 9.25
C ASN A 297 1.93 -11.75 9.37
N LEU A 298 2.26 -10.59 9.94
CA LEU A 298 1.28 -9.52 10.21
C LEU A 298 0.48 -9.05 8.99
N GLU A 299 1.03 -9.21 7.79
CA GLU A 299 0.42 -8.74 6.54
C GLU A 299 0.39 -9.84 5.45
N TYR A 300 0.68 -11.09 5.82
CA TYR A 300 0.86 -12.17 4.85
C TYR A 300 0.61 -13.53 5.47
N PHE A 301 -0.12 -14.37 4.73
CA PHE A 301 -0.22 -15.80 5.01
C PHE A 301 -0.02 -16.59 3.73
N GLY A 302 0.80 -17.63 3.76
CA GLY A 302 0.99 -18.47 2.58
C GLY A 302 1.65 -19.81 2.85
N ILE A 303 1.56 -20.68 1.87
CA ILE A 303 2.14 -22.03 1.90
C ILE A 303 3.47 -22.00 1.13
N GLN A 304 4.52 -22.54 1.73
CA GLN A 304 5.80 -22.74 1.08
C GLN A 304 6.19 -24.22 1.13
N LEU A 305 6.81 -24.74 0.07
CA LEU A 305 7.57 -25.99 0.12
C LEU A 305 9.04 -25.63 0.05
N GLY A 306 9.85 -26.25 0.90
CA GLY A 306 11.28 -26.04 0.84
C GLY A 306 12.09 -27.29 1.12
N ILE A 307 13.33 -27.22 0.65
CA ILE A 307 14.39 -28.18 0.94
C ILE A 307 15.00 -27.78 2.27
N SER A 308 14.74 -28.57 3.30
CA SER A 308 15.21 -28.35 4.67
C SER A 308 16.65 -28.84 4.88
N ALA A 309 17.18 -28.61 6.08
CA ALA A 309 18.46 -29.18 6.49
C ALA A 309 18.41 -30.72 6.47
N GLY A 310 19.47 -31.34 5.96
CA GLY A 310 19.57 -32.78 5.71
C GLY A 310 20.86 -33.12 4.97
N GLU A 311 20.96 -34.34 4.44
CA GLU A 311 22.14 -34.81 3.71
C GLU A 311 22.41 -33.95 2.46
N THR A 312 23.62 -33.38 2.37
CA THR A 312 23.98 -32.43 1.30
C THR A 312 23.80 -33.02 -0.10
N SER A 313 24.13 -34.29 -0.30
CA SER A 313 24.01 -35.00 -1.58
C SER A 313 22.55 -35.02 -2.09
N ILE A 314 21.59 -35.35 -1.21
CA ILE A 314 20.16 -35.40 -1.50
C ILE A 314 19.62 -33.98 -1.76
N ARG A 315 20.05 -33.01 -0.95
CA ARG A 315 19.63 -31.61 -1.11
C ARG A 315 20.09 -31.02 -2.44
N GLU A 316 21.31 -31.30 -2.88
CA GLU A 316 21.81 -30.87 -4.19
C GLU A 316 21.02 -31.50 -5.34
N LYS A 317 20.70 -32.80 -5.23
CA LYS A 317 19.86 -33.51 -6.22
C LYS A 317 18.46 -32.86 -6.31
N LEU A 318 17.81 -32.62 -5.17
CA LEU A 318 16.50 -31.96 -5.10
C LEU A 318 16.55 -30.51 -5.63
N HIS A 319 17.59 -29.75 -5.29
CA HIS A 319 17.74 -28.38 -5.75
C HIS A 319 17.92 -28.30 -7.27
N LYS A 320 18.81 -29.12 -7.84
CA LYS A 320 18.99 -29.25 -9.29
C LYS A 320 17.70 -29.67 -9.99
N PHE A 321 16.97 -30.64 -9.43
CA PHE A 321 15.68 -31.09 -9.97
C PHE A 321 14.61 -29.99 -9.94
N SER A 322 14.54 -29.21 -8.86
CA SER A 322 13.60 -28.08 -8.78
C SER A 322 13.87 -27.00 -9.84
N LEU A 323 15.14 -26.82 -10.24
CA LEU A 323 15.53 -25.87 -11.28
C LEU A 323 15.17 -26.36 -12.70
N SER A 324 15.12 -27.67 -12.93
CA SER A 324 14.75 -28.27 -14.22
C SER A 324 13.23 -28.43 -14.39
N SER A 325 12.48 -28.59 -13.30
CA SER A 325 11.03 -28.82 -13.31
C SER A 325 10.22 -27.55 -13.02
N GLN A 326 10.33 -26.55 -13.91
CA GLN A 326 9.73 -25.21 -13.74
C GLN A 326 8.21 -25.14 -13.97
N THR A 327 7.55 -26.28 -14.20
CA THR A 327 6.08 -26.33 -14.38
C THR A 327 5.33 -26.00 -13.09
N ILE A 328 5.91 -26.32 -11.94
CA ILE A 328 5.33 -26.06 -10.61
C ILE A 328 6.34 -25.48 -9.62
N PHE A 329 7.64 -25.77 -9.77
CA PHE A 329 8.65 -25.27 -8.85
C PHE A 329 9.19 -23.90 -9.25
N LYS A 330 9.45 -23.08 -8.25
CA LYS A 330 10.09 -21.78 -8.38
C LYS A 330 11.56 -21.94 -8.76
N LYS A 331 12.03 -21.10 -9.68
CA LYS A 331 13.44 -20.99 -10.05
C LYS A 331 14.23 -20.24 -8.97
N ASN A 332 14.59 -20.93 -7.89
CA ASN A 332 15.42 -20.40 -6.83
C ASN A 332 16.87 -20.89 -6.97
N THR A 333 17.76 -20.07 -7.52
CA THR A 333 19.17 -20.44 -7.75
C THR A 333 20.04 -20.27 -6.50
N ARG A 334 19.55 -19.62 -5.44
CA ARG A 334 20.33 -19.34 -4.23
C ARG A 334 20.40 -20.58 -3.35
N TRP A 335 21.61 -21.01 -3.04
CA TRP A 335 21.86 -22.08 -2.09
C TRP A 335 21.75 -21.57 -0.65
N SER A 336 21.18 -22.39 0.23
CA SER A 336 21.04 -22.10 1.67
C SER A 336 21.16 -23.40 2.46
N GLU A 337 22.05 -23.41 3.45
CA GLU A 337 22.29 -24.58 4.30
C GLU A 337 21.11 -24.92 5.21
N ARG A 338 20.14 -24.02 5.39
CA ARG A 338 19.01 -24.24 6.30
C ARG A 338 17.69 -24.51 5.57
N TRP A 339 17.42 -23.75 4.51
CA TRP A 339 16.14 -23.76 3.84
C TRP A 339 16.22 -23.17 2.43
N ILE A 340 15.73 -23.90 1.44
CA ILE A 340 15.61 -23.43 0.05
C ILE A 340 14.14 -23.56 -0.37
N THR A 341 13.43 -22.43 -0.50
CA THR A 341 12.04 -22.43 -0.99
C THR A 341 12.01 -22.80 -2.48
N ILE A 342 11.27 -23.86 -2.80
CA ILE A 342 11.08 -24.38 -4.16
C ILE A 342 9.63 -24.28 -4.66
N TYR A 343 8.67 -23.99 -3.78
CA TYR A 343 7.31 -23.63 -4.17
C TYR A 343 6.74 -22.66 -3.14
N GLN A 344 5.88 -21.75 -3.58
CA GLN A 344 5.18 -20.84 -2.69
C GLN A 344 3.87 -20.41 -3.33
N LYS A 345 2.82 -20.37 -2.51
CA LYS A 345 1.49 -19.87 -2.84
C LYS A 345 1.00 -18.95 -1.74
N ASP A 346 0.74 -17.72 -2.13
CA ASP A 346 0.22 -16.69 -1.25
C ASP A 346 -1.29 -16.91 -1.06
N ILE A 347 -1.78 -16.81 0.17
CA ILE A 347 -3.20 -17.02 0.52
C ILE A 347 -3.82 -15.70 0.98
N LEU A 348 -3.14 -15.00 1.89
CA LEU A 348 -3.53 -13.68 2.38
C LEU A 348 -2.40 -12.69 2.11
N ASN A 349 -2.78 -11.46 1.77
CA ASN A 349 -1.88 -10.32 1.56
C ASN A 349 -2.32 -9.12 2.41
N SER A 350 -1.57 -8.02 2.35
CA SER A 350 -1.79 -6.85 3.21
C SER A 350 -3.18 -6.22 3.07
N THR A 351 -3.86 -6.36 1.92
CA THR A 351 -5.24 -5.87 1.75
C THR A 351 -6.26 -6.71 2.50
N ASP A 352 -6.01 -8.02 2.64
CA ASP A 352 -6.88 -8.91 3.39
C ASP A 352 -6.90 -8.56 4.88
N TYR A 353 -5.81 -8.02 5.42
CA TYR A 353 -5.70 -7.69 6.86
C TYR A 353 -6.26 -6.31 7.24
N LYS A 354 -6.60 -5.44 6.28
CA LYS A 354 -6.95 -4.04 6.58
C LYS A 354 -8.27 -3.89 7.33
N ASP A 355 -9.25 -4.76 7.08
CA ASP A 355 -10.59 -4.67 7.66
C ASP A 355 -11.21 -6.04 8.00
N ALA A 356 -10.47 -7.15 7.88
CA ALA A 356 -11.03 -8.48 8.04
C ALA A 356 -11.15 -8.91 9.51
N ASN A 357 -12.28 -9.50 9.83
CA ASN A 357 -12.42 -10.31 11.04
C ASN A 357 -11.75 -11.69 10.83
N VAL A 358 -11.51 -12.41 11.92
CA VAL A 358 -10.86 -13.72 11.88
C VAL A 358 -11.64 -14.75 11.05
N GLU A 359 -12.97 -14.66 11.04
CA GLU A 359 -13.82 -15.61 10.32
C GLU A 359 -13.63 -15.50 8.80
N ASP A 360 -13.59 -14.27 8.28
CA ASP A 360 -13.36 -13.99 6.86
C ASP A 360 -11.97 -14.46 6.41
N LEU A 361 -10.94 -14.20 7.22
CA LEU A 361 -9.59 -14.69 6.97
C LEU A 361 -9.54 -16.22 6.96
N MET A 362 -10.18 -16.87 7.94
CA MET A 362 -10.23 -18.32 8.03
C MET A 362 -11.00 -18.96 6.86
N GLN A 363 -12.06 -18.33 6.37
CA GLN A 363 -12.78 -18.82 5.20
C GLN A 363 -11.90 -18.80 3.95
N LYS A 364 -11.11 -17.74 3.74
CA LYS A 364 -10.13 -17.65 2.65
C LYS A 364 -9.03 -18.69 2.78
N ILE A 365 -8.50 -18.89 3.98
CA ILE A 365 -7.48 -19.91 4.25
C ILE A 365 -8.03 -21.31 3.97
N HIS A 366 -9.24 -21.61 4.47
CA HIS A 366 -9.89 -22.90 4.26
C HIS A 366 -10.08 -23.21 2.77
N ASN A 367 -10.68 -22.29 2.01
CA ASN A 367 -10.89 -22.45 0.57
C ASN A 367 -9.57 -22.65 -0.19
N SER A 368 -8.53 -21.90 0.19
CA SER A 368 -7.21 -21.98 -0.44
C SER A 368 -6.49 -23.28 -0.12
N TRP A 369 -6.60 -23.77 1.12
CA TRP A 369 -6.08 -25.06 1.55
C TRP A 369 -6.75 -26.21 0.80
N ASP A 370 -8.08 -26.19 0.69
CA ASP A 370 -8.85 -27.18 -0.06
C ASP A 370 -8.43 -27.27 -1.52
N ASN A 371 -8.24 -26.11 -2.17
CA ASN A 371 -7.77 -26.03 -3.54
C ASN A 371 -6.32 -26.51 -3.67
N PHE A 372 -5.45 -26.17 -2.71
CA PHE A 372 -4.09 -26.65 -2.67
C PHE A 372 -4.01 -28.18 -2.59
N ILE A 373 -4.78 -28.80 -1.69
CA ILE A 373 -4.80 -30.26 -1.52
C ILE A 373 -5.35 -30.97 -2.77
N LYS A 374 -6.36 -30.41 -3.44
CA LYS A 374 -6.99 -31.02 -4.63
C LYS A 374 -6.16 -30.89 -5.91
N ASP A 375 -5.26 -29.92 -5.99
CA ASP A 375 -4.52 -29.62 -7.23
C ASP A 375 -3.00 -29.59 -7.03
N ASP A 376 -2.47 -28.50 -6.46
CA ASP A 376 -1.02 -28.26 -6.37
C ASP A 376 -0.30 -29.38 -5.60
N PHE A 377 -0.87 -29.81 -4.47
CA PHE A 377 -0.30 -30.89 -3.67
C PHE A 377 -0.21 -32.20 -4.48
N VAL A 378 -1.29 -32.58 -5.20
CA VAL A 378 -1.31 -33.81 -6.02
C VAL A 378 -0.26 -33.76 -7.12
N LYS A 379 -0.09 -32.60 -7.78
CA LYS A 379 0.95 -32.39 -8.80
C LYS A 379 2.35 -32.51 -8.20
N ILE A 380 2.60 -31.85 -7.06
CA ILE A 380 3.89 -31.88 -6.35
C ILE A 380 4.21 -33.30 -5.90
N GLU A 381 3.27 -33.98 -5.24
CA GLU A 381 3.40 -35.36 -4.76
C GLU A 381 3.73 -36.29 -5.91
N LYS A 382 2.97 -36.24 -7.01
CA LYS A 382 3.22 -37.06 -8.21
C LYS A 382 4.62 -36.84 -8.78
N ILE A 383 5.03 -35.58 -8.96
CA ILE A 383 6.34 -35.23 -9.52
C ILE A 383 7.48 -35.76 -8.63
N ILE A 384 7.35 -35.62 -7.31
CA ILE A 384 8.37 -36.12 -6.37
C ILE A 384 8.40 -37.65 -6.36
N SER A 385 7.24 -38.32 -6.26
CA SER A 385 7.15 -39.77 -6.19
C SER A 385 7.65 -40.47 -7.47
N GLU A 386 7.35 -39.93 -8.66
CA GLU A 386 7.87 -40.45 -9.95
C GLU A 386 9.39 -40.34 -10.08
N ASN A 387 10.03 -39.44 -9.33
CA ASN A 387 11.46 -39.17 -9.38
C ASN A 387 12.22 -39.60 -8.11
N LEU A 388 11.57 -40.34 -7.19
CA LEU A 388 12.16 -40.76 -5.90
C LEU A 388 13.51 -41.45 -6.05
N ALA A 389 13.66 -42.31 -7.06
CA ALA A 389 14.89 -43.05 -7.33
C ALA A 389 16.10 -42.14 -7.66
N GLN A 390 15.87 -40.90 -8.10
CA GLN A 390 16.95 -39.93 -8.36
C GLN A 390 17.48 -39.31 -7.06
N PHE A 391 16.68 -39.32 -6.00
CA PHE A 391 16.99 -38.67 -4.71
C PHE A 391 17.48 -39.64 -3.65
N SER A 392 17.19 -40.94 -3.78
CA SER A 392 17.72 -41.96 -2.88
C SER A 392 19.27 -42.03 -2.93
N PRO A 393 19.92 -42.44 -1.82
CA PRO A 393 21.36 -42.62 -1.74
C PRO A 393 21.94 -43.48 -2.88
#